data_AF-A0A929KK79-F1
#
_entry.id   AF-A0A929KK79-F1
#
_cell.length_a   1.000
_cell.length_b   1.000
_cell.length_c   1.000
_cell.angle_alpha   90.00
_cell.angle_beta   90.00
_cell.angle_gamma   90.00
#
_symmetry.space_group_name_H-M   'P 1'
#
loop_
_entity.id
_entity.type
_entity.pdbx_description
1 polymer ?
#
loop_
_entity_poly.entity_id
_entity_poly.type
_entity_poly.pdbx_seq_one_letter_code
_entity_poly.pdbx_strand_id
1 'polypeptide(L)'
;MRRIAILLGLMLLGDQAQADVLRTNTDSPQYCGELVTRISLLPRPLPEPVSTLAREGQNLCDQGQVRLGVAKLRRALRAAQNP
;
A
#
# COMPACT_ATOMS: atom_id res chain seq x y z
N MET A 1 -44.49 -37.02 18.25
CA MET A 1 -44.17 -35.57 18.23
C MET A 1 -43.19 -35.26 19.36
N ARG A 2 -41.90 -35.21 19.03
CA ARG A 2 -40.75 -34.85 19.90
C ARG A 2 -39.62 -34.56 18.91
N ARG A 3 -39.35 -33.29 18.64
CA ARG A 3 -38.24 -32.50 19.21
C ARG A 3 -36.93 -32.68 18.42
N ILE A 4 -36.38 -31.52 18.01
CA ILE A 4 -34.95 -31.19 17.96
C ILE A 4 -34.28 -31.25 16.58
N ALA A 5 -34.15 -30.03 16.03
CA ALA A 5 -32.89 -29.43 15.58
C ALA A 5 -32.01 -30.24 14.64
N ILE A 6 -32.29 -30.13 13.34
CA ILE A 6 -31.23 -30.13 12.32
C ILE A 6 -31.47 -28.93 11.42
N LEU A 7 -31.56 -27.76 12.06
CA LEU A 7 -31.21 -26.48 11.45
C LEU A 7 -29.70 -26.30 11.65
N LEU A 8 -29.02 -25.70 10.68
CA LEU A 8 -27.63 -25.21 10.75
C LEU A 8 -26.49 -26.25 10.61
N GLY A 9 -26.29 -26.83 9.43
CA GLY A 9 -25.06 -27.59 9.16
C GLY A 9 -24.41 -27.42 7.79
N LEU A 10 -25.11 -26.88 6.79
CA LEU A 10 -24.69 -26.99 5.39
C LEU A 10 -24.44 -25.65 4.67
N MET A 11 -24.26 -24.53 5.40
CA MET A 11 -23.98 -23.21 4.82
C MET A 11 -22.60 -22.63 5.21
N LEU A 12 -21.60 -23.46 5.51
CA LEU A 12 -20.30 -22.98 6.02
C LEU A 12 -19.09 -23.27 5.12
N LEU A 13 -19.28 -23.64 3.85
CA LEU A 13 -18.15 -23.97 2.96
C LEU A 13 -17.97 -23.00 1.77
N GLY A 14 -18.60 -21.82 1.78
CA GLY A 14 -18.71 -20.98 0.58
C GLY A 14 -18.14 -19.57 0.62
N ASP A 15 -17.58 -19.06 1.73
CA ASP A 15 -17.15 -17.66 1.81
C ASP A 15 -15.65 -17.55 2.11
N GLN A 16 -14.83 -17.90 1.12
CA GLN A 16 -13.39 -17.63 1.10
C GLN A 16 -13.04 -16.80 -0.16
N ALA A 17 -13.86 -15.80 -0.49
CA ALA A 17 -13.67 -14.99 -1.70
C ALA A 17 -13.82 -13.48 -1.48
N GLN A 18 -13.63 -12.97 -0.26
CA GLN A 18 -13.81 -11.54 0.04
C GLN A 18 -12.57 -10.84 0.60
N ALA A 19 -11.40 -11.48 0.60
CA ALA A 19 -10.16 -10.90 1.12
C ALA A 19 -9.25 -10.23 0.05
N ASP A 20 -9.72 -10.02 -1.19
CA ASP A 20 -8.84 -9.52 -2.28
C ASP A 20 -9.28 -8.16 -2.87
N VAL A 21 -10.50 -7.69 -2.61
CA VAL A 21 -11.01 -6.42 -3.17
C VAL A 21 -10.52 -5.19 -2.37
N LEU A 22 -9.94 -5.40 -1.18
CA LEU A 22 -9.40 -4.33 -0.33
C LEU A 22 -7.87 -4.27 -0.30
N ARG A 23 -7.17 -4.89 -1.26
CA ARG A 23 -5.79 -4.49 -1.56
C ARG A 23 -5.86 -3.31 -2.52
N THR A 24 -6.24 -2.15 -1.97
CA THR A 24 -6.31 -0.87 -2.69
C THR A 24 -5.09 -0.74 -3.59
N ASN A 25 -5.35 -0.46 -4.86
CA ASN A 25 -4.52 -0.31 -6.07
C ASN A 25 -3.27 0.60 -5.94
N THR A 26 -2.63 0.55 -4.79
CA THR A 26 -1.52 1.36 -4.33
C THR A 26 -0.17 0.70 -4.62
N ASP A 27 -0.19 -0.52 -5.13
CA ASP A 27 0.96 -1.22 -5.66
C ASP A 27 0.99 -1.10 -7.20
N SER A 28 0.65 0.08 -7.74
CA SER A 28 0.62 0.40 -9.17
C SER A 28 1.69 1.43 -9.57
N PRO A 29 2.22 1.37 -10.81
CA PRO A 29 3.15 2.38 -11.31
C PRO A 29 2.58 3.80 -11.28
N GLN A 30 1.27 3.96 -11.52
CA GLN A 30 0.60 5.26 -11.41
C GLN A 30 0.74 5.83 -10.01
N TYR A 31 0.54 5.01 -8.97
CA TYR A 31 0.64 5.45 -7.60
C TYR A 31 2.08 5.79 -7.18
N CYS A 32 3.09 5.13 -7.74
CA CYS A 32 4.49 5.58 -7.61
C CYS A 32 4.64 7.03 -8.10
N GLY A 33 4.13 7.35 -9.30
CA GLY A 33 4.20 8.70 -9.88
C GLY A 33 3.50 9.76 -9.02
N GLU A 34 2.35 9.42 -8.43
CA GLU A 34 1.68 10.32 -7.48
C GLU A 34 2.52 10.63 -6.26
N LEU A 35 3.15 9.62 -5.64
CA LEU A 35 3.98 9.81 -4.46
C LEU A 35 5.21 10.67 -4.75
N VAL A 36 5.84 10.45 -5.90
CA VAL A 36 6.99 11.22 -6.38
C VAL A 36 6.60 12.68 -6.61
N THR A 37 5.46 12.91 -7.25
CA THR A 37 4.92 14.25 -7.45
C THR A 37 4.72 14.95 -6.11
N ARG A 38 4.11 14.29 -5.12
CA ARG A 38 3.94 14.85 -3.77
C ARG A 38 5.28 15.21 -3.11
N ILE A 39 6.31 14.37 -3.26
CA ILE A 39 7.66 14.67 -2.75
C ILE A 39 8.28 15.86 -3.48
N SER A 40 8.06 16.01 -4.79
CA SER A 40 8.61 17.13 -5.57
C SER A 40 8.07 18.49 -5.14
N LEU A 41 6.89 18.54 -4.52
CA LEU A 41 6.27 19.74 -3.97
C LEU A 41 6.83 20.17 -2.62
N LEU A 42 7.66 19.34 -1.97
CA LEU A 42 8.28 19.69 -0.70
C LEU A 42 9.36 20.77 -0.89
N PRO A 43 9.52 21.70 0.08
CA PRO A 43 10.59 22.69 0.06
C PRO A 43 11.97 22.04 -0.07
N ARG A 44 12.84 22.66 -0.87
CA ARG A 44 14.21 22.20 -1.09
C ARG A 44 15.21 23.02 -0.25
N PRO A 45 16.36 22.45 0.13
CA PRO A 45 16.78 21.06 -0.10
C PRO A 45 15.98 20.06 0.77
N LEU A 46 15.82 18.82 0.29
CA LEU A 46 15.24 17.76 1.14
C LEU A 46 16.29 17.33 2.18
N PRO A 47 15.96 17.30 3.47
CA PRO A 47 16.86 16.78 4.49
C PRO A 47 16.98 15.25 4.40
N GLU A 48 18.06 14.70 4.95
CA GLU A 48 18.12 13.26 5.22
C GLU A 48 17.19 12.91 6.38
N PRO A 49 16.50 11.74 6.36
CA PRO A 49 16.58 10.68 5.37
C PRO A 49 15.61 10.84 4.17
N VAL A 50 14.89 11.97 4.07
CA VAL A 50 13.83 12.18 3.06
C VAL A 50 14.39 12.07 1.65
N SER A 51 15.51 12.73 1.36
CA SER A 51 16.20 12.68 0.05
C SER A 51 16.59 11.26 -0.35
N THR A 52 17.23 10.51 0.54
CA THR A 52 17.66 9.14 0.24
C THR A 52 16.49 8.18 0.05
N LEU A 53 15.47 8.25 0.93
CA LEU A 53 14.26 7.45 0.80
C LEU A 53 13.49 7.74 -0.50
N ALA A 54 13.39 9.01 -0.89
CA ALA A 54 12.75 9.42 -2.12
C ALA A 54 13.48 8.88 -3.36
N ARG A 55 14.81 9.06 -3.42
CA ARG A 55 15.65 8.60 -4.53
C ARG A 55 15.59 7.09 -4.70
N GLU A 56 15.77 6.33 -3.62
CA GLU A 56 15.72 4.88 -3.69
C GLU A 56 14.31 4.37 -4.01
N GLY A 57 13.27 5.01 -3.48
CA GLY A 57 11.89 4.68 -3.80
C GLY A 57 11.55 4.87 -5.29
N GLN A 58 12.00 5.98 -5.89
CA GLN A 58 11.86 6.24 -7.32
C GLN A 58 12.56 5.16 -8.15
N ASN A 59 13.83 4.89 -7.86
CA ASN A 59 14.62 3.89 -8.60
C ASN A 59 13.97 2.50 -8.59
N LEU A 60 13.37 2.11 -7.46
CA LEU A 60 12.64 0.85 -7.35
C LEU A 60 11.39 0.83 -8.22
N CYS A 61 10.61 1.92 -8.23
CA CYS A 61 9.46 2.05 -9.13
C CYS A 61 9.89 1.94 -10.61
N ASP A 62 10.99 2.60 -11.00
CA ASP A 62 11.51 2.58 -12.37
C ASP A 62 12.00 1.19 -12.80
N GLN A 63 12.46 0.37 -11.86
CA GLN A 63 12.86 -1.02 -12.07
C GLN A 63 11.68 -2.01 -12.06
N GLY A 64 10.44 -1.53 -11.92
CA GLY A 64 9.26 -2.39 -11.81
C GLY A 64 9.05 -3.00 -10.42
N GLN A 65 9.89 -2.68 -9.43
CA GLN A 65 9.74 -3.10 -8.04
C GLN A 65 8.73 -2.20 -7.30
N VAL A 66 7.54 -2.04 -7.87
CA VAL A 66 6.53 -1.04 -7.50
C VAL A 66 6.17 -1.10 -6.02
N ARG A 67 5.93 -2.29 -5.46
CA ARG A 67 5.55 -2.47 -4.05
C ARG A 67 6.61 -1.92 -3.10
N LEU A 68 7.87 -2.22 -3.37
CA LEU A 68 8.99 -1.77 -2.54
C LEU A 68 9.22 -0.26 -2.71
N GLY A 69 9.12 0.23 -3.95
CA GLY A 69 9.21 1.66 -4.26
C GLY A 69 8.15 2.48 -3.52
N VAL A 70 6.88 2.09 -3.61
CA VAL A 70 5.77 2.73 -2.89
C VAL A 70 5.99 2.73 -1.38
N ALA A 71 6.43 1.61 -0.80
CA ALA A 71 6.69 1.53 0.63
C ALA A 71 7.77 2.55 1.07
N LYS A 72 8.82 2.72 0.25
CA LYS A 72 9.93 3.64 0.53
C LYS A 72 9.54 5.10 0.32
N LEU A 73 8.81 5.42 -0.74
CA LEU A 73 8.26 6.76 -1.00
C LEU A 73 7.29 7.20 0.10
N ARG A 74 6.42 6.31 0.59
CA ARG A 74 5.57 6.56 1.76
C ARG A 74 6.40 6.85 3.01
N ARG A 75 7.53 6.16 3.20
CA ARG A 75 8.44 6.43 4.32
C ARG A 75 9.10 7.80 4.19
N ALA A 76 9.48 8.21 2.97
CA ALA A 76 10.01 9.56 2.72
C ALA A 76 9.00 10.64 3.11
N LEU A 77 7.74 10.51 2.68
CA LEU A 77 6.68 11.44 3.04
C LEU A 77 6.40 11.49 4.54
N ARG A 78 6.46 10.34 5.24
CA ARG A 78 6.31 10.32 6.71
C ARG A 78 7.46 11.02 7.43
N ALA A 79 8.69 10.83 6.96
CA ALA A 79 9.87 11.51 7.49
C ALA A 79 9.80 13.02 7.23
N ALA A 80 9.28 13.46 6.09
CA ALA A 80 9.09 14.89 5.81
C ALA A 80 8.03 15.55 6.71
N GLN A 81 7.02 14.79 7.16
CA GLN A 81 5.97 15.27 8.07
C GLN A 81 6.42 15.33 9.54
N ASN A 82 7.43 14.53 9.92
CA ASN A 82 8.01 14.48 11.26
C ASN A 82 9.53 14.63 11.13
N PRO A 83 10.00 15.83 10.76
CA PRO A 83 11.39 16.09 10.43
C PRO A 83 12.34 15.92 11.63
#